data_AF-A0A6B3H7E6-F1
#
_entry.id   AF-A0A6B3H7E6-F1
#
_cell.length_a   1.000
_cell.length_b   1.000
_cell.length_c   1.000
_cell.angle_alpha   90.00
_cell.angle_beta   90.00
_cell.angle_gamma   90.00
#
_symmetry.space_group_name_H-M   'P 1'
#
loop_
_entity.id
_entity.type
_entity.pdbx_description
1 polymer ?
#
loop_
_entity_poly.entity_id
_entity_poly.type
_entity_poly.pdbx_seq_one_letter_code
_entity_poly.pdbx_strand_id
1 'polypeptide(L)'
;EDIARAAAALAVPGSAIALSGGTTTFALARHLLDVPDLTVVTNSVRVADVFHDAQRPAGGRGARPGAATVVLTGGVRTPSDSLVGPVADRAIDSLHFDVL
;
A
#
# COMPACT_ATOMS: atom_id res chain seq x y z
N GLU A 1 0.06 17.06 -0.55
CA GLU A 1 -0.21 16.79 0.88
C GLU A 1 -1.70 16.85 1.19
N ASP A 2 -2.43 17.93 0.87
CA ASP A 2 -3.85 18.03 1.25
C ASP A 2 -4.74 16.92 0.67
N ILE A 3 -4.52 16.55 -0.60
CA ILE A 3 -5.24 15.43 -1.24
C ILE A 3 -4.96 14.11 -0.50
N ALA A 4 -3.70 13.86 -0.14
CA ALA A 4 -3.30 12.63 0.55
C ALA A 4 -3.91 12.56 1.96
N ARG A 5 -3.91 13.67 2.69
CA ARG A 5 -4.55 13.76 4.01
C ARG A 5 -6.06 13.53 3.92
N ALA A 6 -6.72 14.18 2.97
CA ALA A 6 -8.16 14.03 2.76
C ALA A 6 -8.54 12.60 2.38
N ALA A 7 -7.76 11.97 1.50
CA ALA A 7 -7.96 10.57 1.11
C ALA A 7 -7.73 9.59 2.28
N ALA A 8 -6.72 9.83 3.12
CA ALA A 8 -6.47 8.99 4.30
C ALA A 8 -7.65 8.98 5.29
N ALA A 9 -8.41 10.08 5.38
CA ALA A 9 -9.60 10.15 6.24
C ALA A 9 -10.76 9.27 5.77
N LEU A 10 -10.70 8.74 4.54
CA LEU A 10 -11.70 7.81 4.00
C LEU A 10 -11.36 6.34 4.31
N ALA A 11 -10.14 6.06 4.76
CA ALA A 11 -9.70 4.72 5.10
C ALA A 11 -10.32 4.26 6.43
N VAL A 12 -10.84 3.04 6.44
CA VAL A 12 -11.44 2.42 7.63
C VAL A 12 -10.52 1.31 8.12
N PRO A 13 -10.29 1.17 9.44
CA PRO A 13 -9.57 0.02 10.00
C PRO A 13 -10.11 -1.32 9.48
N GLY A 14 -9.22 -2.26 9.16
CA GLY A 14 -9.60 -3.57 8.63
C GLY A 14 -10.00 -3.63 7.14
N SER A 15 -10.04 -2.49 6.43
CA SER A 15 -10.42 -2.44 5.01
C SER A 15 -9.28 -2.79 4.05
N ALA A 16 -9.65 -3.14 2.82
CA ALA A 16 -8.72 -3.36 1.71
C ALA A 16 -8.67 -2.14 0.78
N ILE A 17 -7.46 -1.58 0.59
CA ILE A 17 -7.21 -0.38 -0.20
C ILE A 17 -6.22 -0.69 -1.32
N ALA A 18 -6.57 -0.33 -2.56
CA ALA A 18 -5.62 -0.35 -3.66
C ALA A 18 -4.84 0.96 -3.75
N LEU A 19 -3.52 0.90 -3.94
CA LEU A 19 -2.67 2.07 -4.17
C LEU A 19 -1.84 1.86 -5.44
N SER A 20 -2.00 2.74 -6.41
CA SER A 20 -1.13 2.76 -7.60
C SER A 20 0.21 3.45 -7.31
N GLY A 21 1.12 3.37 -8.27
CA GLY A 21 2.35 4.16 -8.26
C GLY A 21 2.11 5.66 -8.46
N GLY A 22 3.04 6.48 -7.95
CA GLY A 22 2.99 7.94 -8.07
C GLY A 22 3.48 8.65 -6.82
N THR A 23 3.83 9.93 -6.95
CA THR A 23 4.31 10.74 -5.81
C THR A 23 3.18 11.07 -4.84
N THR A 24 1.95 11.25 -5.34
CA THR A 24 0.76 11.52 -4.50
C THR A 24 0.33 10.30 -3.70
N THR A 25 0.25 9.12 -4.31
CA THR A 25 -0.08 7.87 -3.62
C THR A 25 1.02 7.45 -2.65
N PHE A 26 2.28 7.76 -2.96
CA PHE A 26 3.38 7.61 -2.01
C PHE A 26 3.22 8.51 -0.77
N ALA A 27 2.76 9.76 -0.93
CA ALA A 27 2.45 10.62 0.21
C ALA A 27 1.26 10.07 1.02
N LEU A 28 0.21 9.59 0.35
CA LEU A 28 -0.94 8.94 0.99
C LEU A 28 -0.53 7.70 1.80
N ALA A 29 0.35 6.86 1.27
CA ALA A 29 0.84 5.65 1.95
C ALA A 29 1.44 5.95 3.34
N ARG A 30 2.10 7.10 3.51
CA ARG A 30 2.63 7.54 4.80
C ARG A 30 1.54 7.88 5.82
N HIS A 31 0.45 8.51 5.37
CA HIS A 31 -0.69 8.83 6.23
C HIS A 31 -1.50 7.57 6.59
N LEU A 32 -1.50 6.56 5.73
CA LEU A 32 -2.18 5.28 5.99
C LEU A 32 -1.46 4.37 6.99
N LEU A 33 -0.22 4.68 7.39
CA LEU A 33 0.50 3.91 8.40
C LEU A 33 -0.17 3.97 9.78
N ASP A 34 -0.94 5.02 10.04
CA ASP A 34 -1.65 5.25 11.30
C ASP A 34 -3.03 4.55 11.35
N VAL A 35 -3.46 3.94 10.24
CA VAL A 35 -4.73 3.20 10.17
C VAL A 35 -4.46 1.72 10.42
N PRO A 36 -4.98 1.15 11.51
CA PRO A 36 -4.67 -0.22 11.87
C PRO A 36 -5.36 -1.25 10.96
N ASP A 37 -4.70 -2.41 10.84
CA ASP A 37 -5.25 -3.62 10.22
C ASP A 37 -5.66 -3.47 8.75
N LEU A 38 -5.06 -2.52 8.03
CA LEU A 38 -5.30 -2.36 6.59
C LEU A 38 -4.73 -3.52 5.78
N THR A 39 -5.42 -3.86 4.69
CA THR A 39 -4.85 -4.63 3.58
C THR A 39 -4.54 -3.68 2.44
N VAL A 40 -3.26 -3.42 2.19
CA VAL A 40 -2.82 -2.56 1.10
C VAL A 40 -2.41 -3.41 -0.08
N VAL A 41 -3.09 -3.23 -1.21
CA VAL A 41 -2.71 -3.84 -2.47
C VAL A 41 -2.08 -2.78 -3.35
N THR A 42 -0.86 -2.99 -3.79
CA THR A 42 -0.17 -2.02 -4.63
C THR A 42 0.61 -2.69 -5.74
N ASN A 43 0.77 -2.00 -6.86
CA ASN A 43 1.73 -2.38 -7.88
C ASN A 43 3.06 -1.62 -7.72
N SER A 44 3.20 -0.72 -6.74
CA SER A 44 4.38 0.10 -6.56
C SER A 44 5.30 -0.47 -5.48
N VAL A 45 6.54 -0.78 -5.87
CA VAL A 45 7.59 -1.21 -4.94
C VAL A 45 7.84 -0.12 -3.90
N ARG A 46 7.88 1.13 -4.35
CA ARG A 46 8.11 2.28 -3.47
C ARG A 46 7.02 2.44 -2.40
N VAL A 47 5.75 2.20 -2.75
CA VAL A 47 4.65 2.21 -1.78
C VAL A 47 4.76 1.03 -0.82
N ALA A 48 5.06 -0.17 -1.33
CA ALA A 48 5.25 -1.35 -0.50
C ALA A 48 6.37 -1.16 0.55
N ASP A 49 7.47 -0.52 0.16
CA ASP A 49 8.60 -0.22 1.04
C ASP A 49 8.20 0.68 2.22
N VAL A 50 7.29 1.65 2.02
CA VAL A 50 6.78 2.51 3.12
C VAL A 50 6.19 1.68 4.25
N PHE A 51 5.31 0.74 3.90
CA PHE A 51 4.66 -0.13 4.88
C PHE A 51 5.63 -1.17 5.44
N HIS A 52 6.55 -1.69 4.64
CA HIS A 52 7.55 -2.65 5.10
C HIS A 52 8.54 -2.04 6.10
N ASP A 53 9.01 -0.82 5.85
CA ASP A 53 9.90 -0.11 6.77
C ASP A 53 9.18 0.27 8.07
N ALA A 54 7.91 0.63 7.99
CA ALA A 54 7.06 0.89 9.15
C ALA A 54 6.76 -0.37 9.98
N GLN A 55 6.94 -1.58 9.44
CA GLN A 55 6.75 -2.82 10.22
C GLN A 55 7.88 -3.12 11.19
N ARG A 56 9.09 -2.57 10.99
CA ARG A 56 10.27 -2.87 11.84
C ARG A 56 10.21 -2.11 13.17
N PRO A 57 10.01 -2.76 14.33
CA PRO A 57 10.03 -2.07 15.61
C PRO A 57 11.42 -1.54 15.92
N ALA A 58 11.51 -0.41 16.63
CA ALA A 58 12.77 0.19 17.05
C ALA A 58 13.58 -0.66 18.06
N GLY A 59 13.11 -1.86 18.45
CA GLY A 59 13.68 -2.64 19.55
C GLY A 59 13.66 -4.17 19.43
N GLY A 60 13.26 -4.77 18.31
CA GLY A 60 13.37 -6.23 18.12
C GLY A 60 12.12 -6.95 17.61
N ARG A 61 12.32 -8.25 17.35
CA ARG A 61 11.61 -9.14 16.40
C ARG A 61 10.09 -9.16 16.52
N GLY A 62 9.42 -8.93 15.40
CA GLY A 62 7.97 -9.05 15.21
C GLY A 62 7.43 -7.91 14.34
N ALA A 63 6.30 -8.13 13.66
CA ALA A 63 5.57 -7.03 13.03
C ALA A 63 4.93 -6.15 14.11
N ARG A 64 4.84 -4.83 13.89
CA ARG A 64 4.06 -3.94 14.77
C ARG A 64 2.60 -4.44 14.83
N PRO A 65 1.97 -4.53 16.03
CA PRO A 65 0.54 -4.80 16.14
C PRO A 65 -0.25 -3.76 15.33
N GLY A 66 -1.25 -4.21 14.56
CA GLY A 66 -2.03 -3.35 13.68
C GLY A 66 -1.32 -2.92 12.39
N ALA A 67 -0.13 -3.45 12.09
CA ALA A 67 0.56 -3.12 10.85
C ALA A 67 -0.22 -3.60 9.62
N ALA A 68 -0.21 -2.79 8.56
CA ALA A 68 -0.85 -3.14 7.32
C ALA A 68 -0.27 -4.42 6.71
N THR A 69 -1.14 -5.31 6.24
CA THR A 69 -0.77 -6.39 5.33
C THR A 69 -0.56 -5.79 3.94
N VAL A 70 0.55 -6.14 3.28
CA VAL A 70 0.90 -5.59 1.96
C VAL A 70 0.91 -6.68 0.91
N VAL A 71 0.15 -6.50 -0.16
CA VAL A 71 0.13 -7.35 -1.35
C VAL A 71 0.72 -6.56 -2.52
N LEU A 72 1.84 -7.05 -3.08
CA LEU A 72 2.47 -6.49 -4.26
C LEU A 72 2.10 -7.33 -5.49
N THR A 73 1.37 -6.75 -6.45
CA THR A 73 0.68 -7.47 -7.55
C THR A 73 1.58 -8.21 -8.55
N GLY A 74 2.91 -8.14 -8.41
CA GLY A 74 3.87 -8.74 -9.34
C GLY A 74 3.89 -8.05 -10.71
N GLY A 75 4.78 -8.48 -11.61
CA GLY A 75 4.89 -7.94 -12.97
C GLY A 75 6.29 -7.47 -13.34
N VAL A 76 6.38 -6.68 -14.41
CA VAL A 76 7.64 -6.12 -14.92
C VAL A 76 7.86 -4.74 -14.32
N ARG A 77 9.05 -4.51 -13.75
CA ARG A 77 9.40 -3.23 -13.16
C ARG A 77 9.59 -2.14 -14.22
N THR A 78 8.95 -1.01 -14.00
CA THR A 78 9.07 0.23 -14.78
C THR A 78 10.11 1.18 -14.18
N PRO A 79 10.57 2.21 -14.91
CA PRO A 79 11.45 3.25 -14.36
C PRO A 79 10.86 4.01 -13.15
N SER A 80 9.54 3.97 -12.98
CA SER A 80 8.83 4.62 -11.88
C SER A 80 8.61 3.69 -10.67
N ASP A 81 9.33 2.57 -10.59
CA ASP A 81 9.22 1.56 -9.53
C ASP A 81 7.82 0.93 -9.39
N SER A 82 7.03 0.96 -10.47
CA SER A 82 5.74 0.27 -10.56
C SER A 82 5.92 -1.04 -11.32
N LEU A 83 5.15 -2.05 -10.95
CA LEU A 83 5.06 -3.33 -11.62
C LEU A 83 3.83 -3.32 -12.55
N VAL A 84 4.05 -3.71 -13.80
CA VAL A 84 3.01 -3.67 -14.84
C VAL A 84 3.00 -4.94 -15.68
N GLY A 85 1.97 -5.05 -16.52
CA GLY A 85 1.83 -6.10 -17.52
C GLY A 85 0.94 -7.25 -17.03
N PRO A 86 0.85 -8.33 -17.81
CA PRO A 86 -0.23 -9.31 -17.67
C PRO A 86 -0.31 -10.03 -16.32
N VAL A 87 0.76 -10.04 -15.53
CA VAL A 87 0.75 -10.59 -14.16
C VAL A 87 0.08 -9.62 -13.20
N ALA A 88 0.44 -8.33 -13.27
CA ALA A 88 -0.17 -7.28 -12.45
C ALA A 88 -1.65 -7.15 -12.75
N ASP A 89 -2.01 -7.13 -14.04
CA ASP A 89 -3.39 -6.96 -14.49
C ASP A 89 -4.29 -8.09 -13.97
N ARG A 90 -3.84 -9.36 -14.11
CA ARG A 90 -4.59 -10.52 -13.59
C ARG A 90 -4.71 -10.52 -12.07
N ALA A 91 -3.68 -10.07 -11.36
CA ALA A 91 -3.76 -9.97 -9.91
C ALA A 91 -4.84 -8.97 -9.50
N ILE A 92 -4.84 -7.78 -10.11
CA ILE A 92 -5.84 -6.74 -9.84
C ILE A 92 -7.25 -7.22 -10.20
N ASP A 93 -7.44 -7.87 -11.36
CA ASP A 93 -8.73 -8.41 -11.81
C ASP A 93 -9.30 -9.47 -10.85
N SER A 94 -8.45 -10.15 -10.08
CA SER A 94 -8.84 -11.21 -9.15
C SER A 94 -9.16 -10.72 -7.73
N LEU A 95 -8.85 -9.46 -7.41
CA LEU A 95 -8.95 -8.89 -6.07
C LEU A 95 -10.17 -7.97 -5.96
N HIS A 96 -10.77 -7.95 -4.77
CA HIS A 96 -11.86 -7.03 -4.42
C HIS A 96 -11.32 -5.97 -3.46
N PHE A 97 -11.65 -4.71 -3.70
CA PHE A 97 -11.20 -3.57 -2.92
C PHE A 97 -12.40 -2.79 -2.38
N ASP A 98 -12.28 -2.28 -1.16
CA ASP A 98 -13.32 -1.41 -0.58
C ASP A 98 -13.16 0.03 -1.08
N VAL A 99 -11.91 0.45 -1.33
CA VAL A 99 -11.53 1.79 -1.79
C VAL A 99 -10.38 1.71 -2.80
N LEU A 100 -10.40 2.59 -3.82
CA LEU A 100 -9.40 2.74 -4.88
C LEU A 100 -8.77 4.13 -4.88
#